data_AF-A0A8S1X4H3-F1
#
_entry.id   AF-A0A8S1X4H3-F1
#
_cell.length_a   1.000
_cell.length_b   1.000
_cell.length_c   1.000
_cell.angle_alpha   90.00
_cell.angle_beta   90.00
_cell.angle_gamma   90.00
#
_symmetry.space_group_name_H-M   'P 1'
#
loop_
_entity.id
_entity.type
_entity.pdbx_description
1 polymer ?
#
loop_
_entity_poly.entity_id
_entity_poly.type
_entity_poly.pdbx_seq_one_letter_code
_entity_poly.pdbx_strand_id
1 'polypeptide(L)'
;MNIFILIAFILINAELLKIHEEVKESFEGNNGWTIKNGKVQKEFCNSKIVFGGFEGQTIMSKLLIVPKHSYIKLSLDIVSQHQRGLVNIYLDHIEIQSVYVQQKCSENDYYVSTITSEFNHTGASIILVINGYAEEQDYKWGFKNLEISIQHCPQSCQVCDQGDIVEQCQIWKSFQNSWTATHKNLMGQDGWVSINGISGSSKCGGVPLIGGYQKFGQNQGLSKIIKLQPHYKLRLLVLWAKIDSWDNEYGLILFDGIQVWNQSFNLDNGYQIKVCGNSEPKYHTLFRRVDITVDHTGDQVKIDFLSTLDQGSDDESFGLRDLQIFYASCPDQCDMCRGPSSNDCIRCSNNLFQSMQGCNPLPYFYLLQSNFHYDKFTSSEGWILKQSQQSTIITDCQDKTIFGGYGVLGVGGIAEKQFFIPHHSQLRLQITLYKIDSWDGEIIIIEIDDEMIWDSSQYQYNEGNLCGTDYPDKLIYLDLIIRHEKQNTLLRIRSNLDENSDNESWGFRDFSLMYDVSNIVEIEDAFEYLLSLGILIIISFI
;
A
#
# COMPACT_ATOMS: atom_id res chain seq x y z
N MET A 1 -17.69 27.07 36.21
CA MET A 1 -18.91 26.34 36.61
C MET A 1 -20.01 26.77 35.67
N ASN A 2 -20.66 25.97 34.84
CA ASN A 2 -20.62 24.55 34.50
C ASN A 2 -21.48 24.47 33.22
N ILE A 3 -20.98 23.87 32.12
CA ILE A 3 -21.26 22.47 31.74
C ILE A 3 -22.63 22.31 31.07
N PHE A 4 -22.56 22.02 29.76
CA PHE A 4 -23.29 20.97 29.03
C PHE A 4 -24.83 21.12 28.86
N ILE A 5 -25.27 21.36 27.60
CA ILE A 5 -25.91 20.36 26.70
C ILE A 5 -27.46 20.41 26.82
N LEU A 6 -28.31 20.46 25.77
CA LEU A 6 -28.50 19.48 24.71
C LEU A 6 -29.48 20.03 23.63
N ILE A 7 -29.02 20.03 22.36
CA ILE A 7 -29.67 19.51 21.13
C ILE A 7 -30.88 20.22 20.46
N ALA A 8 -30.71 20.27 19.13
CA ALA A 8 -31.66 20.40 18.02
C ALA A 8 -31.96 21.83 17.52
N PHE A 9 -31.94 21.96 16.19
CA PHE A 9 -32.19 23.17 15.38
C PHE A 9 -30.98 24.05 15.06
N ILE A 10 -29.89 23.41 14.64
CA ILE A 10 -29.13 23.92 13.50
C ILE A 10 -29.23 22.86 12.39
N LEU A 11 -30.36 22.89 11.68
CA LEU A 11 -30.49 22.35 10.33
C LEU A 11 -29.62 23.24 9.43
N ILE A 12 -28.31 23.00 9.44
CA ILE A 12 -27.49 23.37 8.29
C ILE A 12 -27.96 22.45 7.17
N ASN A 13 -28.55 23.07 6.15
CA ASN A 13 -28.78 22.52 4.83
C ASN A 13 -27.46 21.97 4.27
N ALA A 14 -27.08 20.77 4.69
CA ALA A 14 -26.40 19.82 3.85
C ALA A 14 -27.46 19.19 2.95
N GLU A 15 -28.04 20.01 2.06
CA GLU A 15 -28.37 19.47 0.74
C GLU A 15 -27.04 18.96 0.21
N LEU A 16 -26.85 17.65 0.37
CA LEU A 16 -25.88 16.91 -0.42
C LEU A 16 -26.13 17.38 -1.85
N LEU A 17 -25.21 18.18 -2.39
CA LEU A 17 -24.95 18.17 -3.81
C LEU A 17 -24.49 16.74 -4.11
N LYS A 18 -25.46 15.82 -4.16
CA LYS A 18 -25.32 14.51 -4.79
C LYS A 18 -25.12 14.88 -6.25
N ILE A 19 -23.87 15.01 -6.65
CA ILE A 19 -23.52 15.04 -8.05
C ILE A 19 -23.83 13.63 -8.54
N HIS A 20 -25.11 13.43 -8.90
CA HIS A 20 -25.59 12.28 -9.62
C HIS A 20 -25.04 12.43 -11.04
N GLU A 21 -23.84 11.91 -11.28
CA GLU A 21 -23.45 11.63 -12.65
C GLU A 21 -24.30 10.44 -13.11
N GLU A 22 -25.40 10.73 -13.80
CA GLU A 22 -26.29 9.71 -14.36
C GLU A 22 -25.62 9.09 -15.59
N VAL A 23 -25.15 7.84 -15.48
CA VAL A 23 -24.82 7.06 -16.68
C VAL A 23 -26.12 6.53 -17.29
N LYS A 24 -26.75 7.33 -18.15
CA LYS A 24 -27.91 6.93 -18.96
C LYS A 24 -27.45 6.31 -20.28
N GLU A 25 -27.68 5.02 -20.47
CA GLU A 25 -27.34 4.35 -21.73
C GLU A 25 -28.52 4.34 -22.72
N SER A 26 -28.23 4.70 -23.98
CA SER A 26 -29.13 4.48 -25.11
C SER A 26 -28.87 3.11 -25.74
N PHE A 27 -29.95 2.37 -26.00
CA PHE A 27 -29.87 0.96 -26.40
C PHE A 27 -30.00 0.78 -27.92
N GLU A 28 -28.92 1.07 -28.66
CA GLU A 28 -28.77 0.64 -30.06
C GLU A 28 -27.61 -0.37 -30.20
N GLY A 29 -27.91 -1.59 -30.68
CA GLY A 29 -26.92 -2.68 -30.80
C GLY A 29 -26.61 -3.36 -29.45
N ASN A 30 -25.48 -4.06 -29.35
CA ASN A 30 -25.05 -4.77 -28.12
C ASN A 30 -24.43 -3.81 -27.06
N ASN A 31 -24.21 -2.53 -27.39
CA ASN A 31 -23.75 -1.47 -26.50
C ASN A 31 -22.64 -1.87 -25.49
N GLY A 32 -21.63 -2.63 -25.91
CA GLY A 32 -20.51 -3.07 -25.06
C GLY A 32 -20.82 -4.21 -24.06
N TRP A 33 -22.06 -4.71 -24.01
CA TRP A 33 -22.40 -5.90 -23.22
C TRP A 33 -21.79 -7.16 -23.83
N THR A 34 -21.39 -8.11 -22.99
CA THR A 34 -21.05 -9.46 -23.45
C THR A 34 -22.15 -10.41 -23.04
N ILE A 35 -22.70 -11.14 -24.01
CA ILE A 35 -23.87 -11.99 -23.86
C ILE A 35 -23.48 -13.41 -24.23
N LYS A 36 -23.84 -14.37 -23.38
CA LYS A 36 -23.62 -15.80 -23.58
C LYS A 36 -24.95 -16.53 -23.48
N ASN A 37 -25.18 -17.48 -24.38
CA ASN A 37 -26.38 -18.31 -24.46
C ASN A 37 -27.71 -17.57 -24.65
N GLY A 38 -27.67 -16.29 -25.07
CA GLY A 38 -28.87 -15.49 -25.35
C GLY A 38 -28.75 -14.70 -26.65
N LYS A 39 -29.89 -14.26 -27.18
CA LYS A 39 -29.96 -13.39 -28.36
C LYS A 39 -30.53 -12.04 -27.94
N VAL A 40 -29.92 -10.95 -28.41
CA VAL A 40 -30.50 -9.61 -28.26
C VAL A 40 -31.68 -9.49 -29.20
N GLN A 41 -32.87 -9.22 -28.66
CA GLN A 41 -34.03 -8.80 -29.45
C GLN A 41 -34.39 -7.36 -29.05
N LYS A 42 -35.15 -6.67 -29.90
CA LYS A 42 -35.79 -5.41 -29.50
C LYS A 42 -37.25 -5.73 -29.28
N GLU A 43 -37.67 -5.74 -28.02
CA GLU A 43 -39.07 -5.92 -27.65
C GLU A 43 -39.59 -4.62 -27.01
N PHE A 44 -40.88 -4.37 -27.18
CA PHE A 44 -41.53 -3.14 -26.70
C PHE A 44 -42.46 -3.46 -25.53
N CYS A 45 -42.14 -3.00 -24.31
CA CYS A 45 -43.14 -2.80 -23.24
C CYS A 45 -43.41 -1.30 -23.10
N ASN A 46 -44.68 -0.90 -23.26
CA ASN A 46 -45.17 0.48 -23.21
C ASN A 46 -44.46 1.43 -24.19
N SER A 47 -44.25 1.00 -25.44
CA SER A 47 -43.56 1.79 -26.49
C SER A 47 -42.12 2.20 -26.16
N LYS A 48 -41.53 1.67 -25.07
CA LYS A 48 -40.13 1.80 -24.72
C LYS A 48 -39.39 0.53 -25.11
N ILE A 49 -38.21 0.71 -25.71
CA ILE A 49 -37.31 -0.37 -26.11
C ILE A 49 -36.80 -1.06 -24.83
N VAL A 50 -37.03 -2.36 -24.72
CA VAL A 50 -36.36 -3.22 -23.76
C VAL A 50 -35.13 -3.79 -24.44
N PHE A 51 -33.98 -3.76 -23.77
CA PHE A 51 -32.85 -4.58 -24.17
C PHE A 51 -33.10 -6.00 -23.65
N GLY A 52 -33.63 -6.88 -24.50
CA GLY A 52 -34.23 -8.13 -24.03
C GLY A 52 -34.76 -9.03 -25.13
N GLY A 53 -35.20 -10.23 -24.77
CA GLY A 53 -35.45 -11.36 -25.69
C GLY A 53 -34.48 -12.51 -25.47
N PHE A 54 -33.88 -12.55 -24.29
CA PHE A 54 -33.00 -13.62 -23.82
C PHE A 54 -33.85 -14.83 -23.45
N GLU A 55 -33.50 -15.98 -24.02
CA GLU A 55 -34.18 -17.26 -23.81
C GLU A 55 -33.33 -18.15 -22.91
N GLY A 56 -33.98 -18.95 -22.05
CA GLY A 56 -33.32 -19.91 -21.17
C GLY A 56 -32.23 -19.32 -20.27
N GLN A 57 -31.15 -20.09 -20.05
CA GLN A 57 -29.99 -19.69 -19.24
C GLN A 57 -29.08 -18.72 -20.00
N THR A 58 -29.37 -17.42 -19.91
CA THR A 58 -28.56 -16.36 -20.51
C THR A 58 -27.72 -15.64 -19.46
N ILE A 59 -26.49 -15.28 -19.81
CA ILE A 59 -25.60 -14.44 -19.00
C ILE A 59 -25.29 -13.16 -19.76
N MET A 60 -25.33 -12.06 -19.04
CA MET A 60 -24.79 -10.80 -19.51
C MET A 60 -23.76 -10.27 -18.53
N SER A 61 -22.67 -9.72 -19.04
CA SER A 61 -21.69 -9.02 -18.23
C SER A 61 -21.24 -7.74 -18.92
N LYS A 62 -21.01 -6.70 -18.12
CA LYS A 62 -20.42 -5.45 -18.59
C LYS A 62 -19.49 -4.86 -17.54
N LEU A 63 -18.36 -4.35 -18.03
CA LEU A 63 -17.45 -3.52 -17.26
C LEU A 63 -17.85 -2.05 -17.45
N LEU A 64 -18.00 -1.32 -16.36
CA LEU A 64 -18.31 0.11 -16.34
C LEU A 64 -17.21 0.82 -15.57
N ILE A 65 -16.55 1.80 -16.18
CA ILE A 65 -15.58 2.64 -15.46
C ILE A 65 -16.36 3.71 -14.71
N VAL A 66 -16.04 3.90 -13.44
CA VAL A 66 -16.68 4.90 -12.58
C VAL A 66 -15.62 5.81 -11.98
N PRO A 67 -15.90 7.12 -11.83
CA PRO A 67 -14.95 8.03 -11.22
C PRO A 67 -14.81 7.72 -9.72
N LYS A 68 -13.87 8.37 -9.03
CA LYS A 68 -13.60 8.13 -7.61
C LYS A 68 -14.83 8.36 -6.74
N HIS A 69 -15.16 7.38 -5.92
CA HIS A 69 -16.35 7.35 -5.07
C HIS A 69 -16.11 6.44 -3.86
N SER A 70 -17.01 6.50 -2.88
CA SER A 70 -17.07 5.55 -1.75
C SER A 70 -18.36 4.75 -1.69
N TYR A 71 -19.32 5.10 -2.54
CA TYR A 71 -20.67 4.55 -2.51
C TYR A 71 -21.29 4.50 -3.90
N ILE A 72 -22.02 3.44 -4.20
CA ILE A 72 -22.82 3.27 -5.41
C ILE A 72 -24.27 3.02 -5.03
N LYS A 73 -25.18 3.62 -5.80
CA LYS A 73 -26.58 3.25 -5.91
C LYS A 73 -26.86 2.77 -7.32
N LEU A 74 -27.34 1.54 -7.45
CA LEU A 74 -27.81 0.95 -8.69
C LEU A 74 -29.34 0.96 -8.71
N SER A 75 -29.94 1.34 -9.83
CA SER A 75 -31.36 1.14 -10.10
C SER A 75 -31.56 0.58 -11.51
N LEU A 76 -32.44 -0.40 -11.68
CA LEU A 76 -32.80 -0.93 -13.00
C LEU A 76 -34.17 -1.61 -13.00
N ASP A 77 -34.82 -1.63 -14.16
CA ASP A 77 -36.07 -2.37 -14.36
C ASP A 77 -35.78 -3.70 -15.07
N ILE A 78 -36.16 -4.81 -14.46
CA ILE A 78 -36.21 -6.12 -15.11
C ILE A 78 -37.58 -6.31 -15.74
N VAL A 79 -37.59 -6.81 -16.98
CA VAL A 79 -38.79 -7.11 -17.76
C VAL A 79 -38.81 -8.59 -18.12
N SER A 80 -39.98 -9.22 -18.05
CA SER A 80 -40.15 -10.63 -18.46
C SER A 80 -41.51 -10.90 -19.08
N GLN A 81 -41.64 -11.88 -19.97
CA GLN A 81 -42.92 -12.30 -20.53
C GLN A 81 -43.76 -13.19 -19.59
N HIS A 82 -43.16 -13.79 -18.56
CA HIS A 82 -43.84 -14.73 -17.65
C HIS A 82 -43.53 -14.43 -16.18
N GLN A 83 -44.46 -14.75 -15.27
CA GLN A 83 -44.29 -14.51 -13.83
C GLN A 83 -43.27 -15.44 -13.14
N ARG A 84 -42.77 -16.47 -13.84
CA ARG A 84 -42.07 -17.61 -13.25
C ARG A 84 -40.57 -17.70 -13.51
N GLY A 85 -39.95 -16.75 -14.19
CA GLY A 85 -38.50 -16.76 -14.31
C GLY A 85 -37.80 -15.88 -13.30
N LEU A 86 -36.57 -16.30 -12.99
CA LEU A 86 -35.71 -15.69 -12.00
C LEU A 86 -34.60 -14.93 -12.74
N VAL A 87 -34.39 -13.67 -12.37
CA VAL A 87 -33.24 -12.90 -12.83
C VAL A 87 -32.38 -12.56 -11.62
N ASN A 88 -31.12 -12.99 -11.65
CA ASN A 88 -30.13 -12.66 -10.62
C ASN A 88 -29.20 -11.57 -11.13
N ILE A 89 -28.94 -10.60 -10.26
CA ILE A 89 -28.12 -9.44 -10.57
C ILE A 89 -26.99 -9.37 -9.58
N TYR A 90 -25.78 -9.21 -10.08
CA TYR A 90 -24.58 -9.10 -9.28
C TYR A 90 -23.83 -7.81 -9.64
N LEU A 91 -23.39 -7.10 -8.61
CA LEU A 91 -22.41 -6.03 -8.71
C LEU A 91 -21.10 -6.58 -8.13
N ASP A 92 -20.13 -6.80 -9.00
CA ASP A 92 -18.92 -7.57 -8.70
C ASP A 92 -19.31 -8.92 -8.12
N HIS A 93 -18.93 -9.26 -6.89
CA HIS A 93 -19.29 -10.52 -6.23
C HIS A 93 -20.59 -10.43 -5.42
N ILE A 94 -21.19 -9.24 -5.27
CA ILE A 94 -22.33 -9.03 -4.39
C ILE A 94 -23.61 -9.36 -5.16
N GLU A 95 -24.34 -10.38 -4.73
CA GLU A 95 -25.70 -10.61 -5.21
C GLU A 95 -26.62 -9.49 -4.70
N ILE A 96 -27.21 -8.78 -5.64
CA ILE A 96 -28.10 -7.65 -5.36
C ILE A 96 -29.48 -8.17 -5.00
N GLN A 97 -30.07 -8.92 -5.92
CA GLN A 97 -31.40 -9.48 -5.74
C GLN A 97 -31.67 -10.59 -6.77
N SER A 98 -32.37 -11.61 -6.27
CA SER A 98 -33.08 -12.64 -7.02
C SER A 98 -34.53 -12.16 -7.24
N VAL A 99 -34.92 -11.82 -8.47
CA VAL A 99 -36.25 -11.22 -8.74
C VAL A 99 -37.16 -12.12 -9.57
N TYR A 100 -38.35 -12.38 -9.02
CA TYR A 100 -39.52 -12.84 -9.78
C TYR A 100 -40.26 -11.62 -10.32
N VAL A 101 -40.61 -11.64 -11.60
CA VAL A 101 -41.18 -10.47 -12.26
C VAL A 101 -42.71 -10.47 -12.09
N GLN A 102 -43.27 -9.48 -11.38
CA GLN A 102 -44.63 -9.59 -10.82
C GLN A 102 -45.66 -8.57 -11.36
N GLN A 103 -45.26 -7.38 -11.83
CA GLN A 103 -46.21 -6.33 -12.22
C GLN A 103 -46.50 -6.32 -13.73
N LYS A 104 -47.74 -6.63 -14.14
CA LYS A 104 -48.16 -6.63 -15.55
C LYS A 104 -48.08 -5.22 -16.18
N CYS A 105 -47.41 -5.08 -17.33
CA CYS A 105 -47.45 -3.88 -18.19
C CYS A 105 -48.91 -3.68 -18.66
N SER A 106 -49.43 -2.45 -18.60
CA SER A 106 -50.87 -2.17 -18.71
C SER A 106 -51.56 -2.51 -20.04
N GLU A 107 -50.82 -2.91 -21.09
CA GLU A 107 -51.41 -3.28 -22.39
C GLU A 107 -50.75 -4.49 -23.09
N ASN A 108 -49.65 -5.07 -22.56
CA ASN A 108 -48.96 -6.26 -23.10
C ASN A 108 -48.71 -7.30 -21.99
N ASP A 109 -48.58 -8.59 -22.33
CA ASP A 109 -48.35 -9.71 -21.38
C ASP A 109 -46.96 -9.74 -20.69
N TYR A 110 -46.23 -8.62 -20.64
CA TYR A 110 -44.95 -8.53 -19.92
C TYR A 110 -45.14 -8.10 -18.47
N TYR A 111 -44.28 -8.59 -17.59
CA TYR A 111 -44.12 -8.19 -16.21
C TYR A 111 -42.90 -7.29 -16.05
N VAL A 112 -42.92 -6.37 -15.09
CA VAL A 112 -41.77 -5.52 -14.71
C VAL A 112 -41.54 -5.59 -13.21
N SER A 113 -40.28 -5.55 -12.79
CA SER A 113 -39.85 -5.33 -11.41
C SER A 113 -38.69 -4.34 -11.39
N THR A 114 -38.83 -3.27 -10.61
CA THR A 114 -37.76 -2.29 -10.39
C THR A 114 -36.92 -2.71 -9.19
N ILE A 115 -35.60 -2.69 -9.36
CA ILE A 115 -34.62 -3.03 -8.35
C ILE A 115 -33.83 -1.78 -8.04
N THR A 116 -33.65 -1.49 -6.76
CA THR A 116 -32.75 -0.44 -6.30
C THR A 116 -31.91 -0.98 -5.15
N SER A 117 -30.61 -0.80 -5.22
CA SER A 117 -29.70 -1.26 -4.18
C SER A 117 -28.49 -0.37 -4.07
N GLU A 118 -27.92 -0.32 -2.87
CA GLU A 118 -26.87 0.62 -2.53
C GLU A 118 -25.73 -0.12 -1.82
N PHE A 119 -24.48 0.22 -2.15
CA PHE A 119 -23.29 -0.53 -1.76
C PHE A 119 -22.12 0.41 -1.47
N ASN A 120 -21.32 0.05 -0.46
CA ASN A 120 -20.00 0.63 -0.29
C ASN A 120 -19.08 0.09 -1.39
N HIS A 121 -18.41 1.00 -2.07
CA HIS A 121 -17.56 0.64 -3.19
C HIS A 121 -16.55 1.75 -3.46
N THR A 122 -15.29 1.35 -3.65
CA THR A 122 -14.14 2.26 -3.80
C THR A 122 -13.33 2.00 -5.08
N GLY A 123 -13.65 0.92 -5.80
CA GLY A 123 -12.91 0.51 -7.01
C GLY A 123 -13.15 1.43 -8.21
N ALA A 124 -12.16 1.50 -9.12
CA ALA A 124 -12.22 2.33 -10.33
C ALA A 124 -13.21 1.85 -11.42
N SER A 125 -13.83 0.68 -11.24
CA SER A 125 -14.81 0.13 -12.18
C SER A 125 -15.89 -0.61 -11.42
N ILE A 126 -16.97 -0.99 -12.11
CA ILE A 126 -18.02 -1.91 -11.65
C ILE A 126 -18.15 -3.03 -12.68
N ILE A 127 -18.34 -4.27 -12.23
CA ILE A 127 -18.75 -5.37 -13.11
C ILE A 127 -20.19 -5.72 -12.79
N LEU A 128 -21.07 -5.43 -13.74
CA LEU A 128 -22.47 -5.83 -13.65
C LEU A 128 -22.63 -7.19 -14.34
N VAL A 129 -23.04 -8.21 -13.60
CA VAL A 129 -23.39 -9.53 -14.13
C VAL A 129 -24.88 -9.75 -13.92
N ILE A 130 -25.59 -10.07 -14.99
CA ILE A 130 -27.03 -10.38 -14.93
C ILE A 130 -27.21 -11.76 -15.54
N ASN A 131 -27.80 -12.67 -14.77
CA ASN A 131 -28.22 -13.96 -15.30
C ASN A 131 -29.73 -14.11 -15.26
N GLY A 132 -30.29 -14.74 -16.28
CA GLY A 132 -31.68 -15.18 -16.27
C GLY A 132 -31.72 -16.69 -16.22
N TYR A 133 -32.58 -17.21 -15.37
CA TYR A 133 -32.90 -18.63 -15.28
C TYR A 133 -34.38 -18.84 -15.56
N ALA A 134 -34.66 -19.86 -16.37
CA ALA A 134 -36.01 -20.29 -16.65
C ALA A 134 -36.12 -21.80 -16.74
N GLU A 135 -37.17 -22.33 -16.15
CA GLU A 135 -37.54 -23.75 -16.26
C GLU A 135 -38.17 -24.08 -17.63
N GLU A 136 -38.74 -23.08 -18.31
CA GLU A 136 -39.42 -23.22 -19.60
C GLU A 136 -38.59 -22.63 -20.76
N GLN A 137 -38.57 -23.31 -21.91
CA GLN A 137 -37.72 -22.94 -23.07
C GLN A 137 -38.11 -21.59 -23.71
N ASP A 138 -39.34 -21.11 -23.50
CA ASP A 138 -39.86 -19.87 -24.10
C ASP A 138 -39.83 -18.66 -23.15
N TYR A 139 -39.19 -18.78 -21.98
CA TYR A 139 -39.07 -17.64 -21.07
C TYR A 139 -38.17 -16.55 -21.67
N LYS A 140 -38.77 -15.39 -21.87
CA LYS A 140 -38.07 -14.18 -22.30
C LYS A 140 -37.91 -13.20 -21.16
N TRP A 141 -36.72 -12.63 -21.05
CA TRP A 141 -36.45 -11.51 -20.16
C TRP A 141 -35.54 -10.46 -20.79
N GLY A 142 -35.46 -9.31 -20.13
CA GLY A 142 -34.60 -8.20 -20.47
C GLY A 142 -34.55 -7.18 -19.35
N PHE A 143 -33.91 -6.05 -19.61
CA PHE A 143 -33.89 -4.93 -18.68
C PHE A 143 -33.98 -3.58 -19.41
N LYS A 144 -34.33 -2.54 -18.65
CA LYS A 144 -34.34 -1.15 -19.11
C LYS A 144 -34.06 -0.21 -17.94
N ASN A 145 -33.87 1.07 -18.25
CA ASN A 145 -33.70 2.13 -17.24
C ASN A 145 -32.58 1.84 -16.21
N LEU A 146 -31.47 1.25 -16.67
CA LEU A 146 -30.28 1.09 -15.83
C LEU A 146 -29.72 2.48 -15.47
N GLU A 147 -29.60 2.74 -14.18
CA GLU A 147 -29.06 3.95 -13.60
C GLU A 147 -28.03 3.57 -12.55
N ILE A 148 -26.85 4.17 -12.64
CA ILE A 148 -25.81 4.10 -11.62
C ILE A 148 -25.58 5.50 -11.12
N SER A 149 -25.73 5.68 -9.83
CA SER A 149 -25.44 6.89 -9.09
C SER A 149 -24.31 6.62 -8.12
N ILE A 150 -23.45 7.60 -7.87
CA ILE A 150 -22.31 7.47 -6.96
C ILE A 150 -22.27 8.58 -5.93
N GLN A 151 -21.60 8.32 -4.81
CA GLN A 151 -21.15 9.37 -3.90
C GLN A 151 -19.67 9.63 -4.16
N HIS A 152 -19.36 10.76 -4.79
CA HIS A 152 -17.98 11.16 -5.05
C HIS A 152 -17.18 11.28 -3.75
N CYS A 153 -15.88 11.00 -3.85
CA CYS A 153 -14.95 11.34 -2.78
C CYS A 153 -14.92 12.85 -2.53
N PRO A 154 -14.61 13.27 -1.28
CA PRO A 154 -14.31 14.67 -0.99
C PRO A 154 -13.25 15.22 -1.96
N GLN A 155 -13.35 16.52 -2.27
CA GLN A 155 -12.39 17.17 -3.16
C GLN A 155 -10.95 16.96 -2.67
N SER A 156 -10.03 16.70 -3.60
CA SER A 156 -8.60 16.36 -3.39
C SER A 156 -8.28 14.91 -2.95
N CYS A 157 -9.27 14.15 -2.47
CA CYS A 157 -9.03 12.77 -2.06
C CYS A 157 -8.79 11.84 -3.25
N GLN A 158 -7.77 11.00 -3.13
CA GLN A 158 -7.40 10.03 -4.18
C GLN A 158 -8.21 8.73 -4.08
N VAL A 159 -8.54 8.34 -2.85
CA VAL A 159 -9.40 7.23 -2.44
C VAL A 159 -10.12 7.67 -1.16
N CYS A 160 -11.31 7.17 -0.91
CA CYS A 160 -12.10 7.52 0.27
C CYS A 160 -13.03 6.36 0.67
N ASP A 161 -13.38 6.31 1.94
CA ASP A 161 -14.42 5.45 2.48
C ASP A 161 -15.73 6.20 2.68
N GLN A 162 -16.80 5.45 2.96
CA GLN A 162 -18.11 6.04 3.13
C GLN A 162 -18.13 6.93 4.38
N GLY A 163 -18.43 8.21 4.19
CA GLY A 163 -18.50 9.19 5.29
C GLY A 163 -17.18 9.91 5.57
N ASP A 164 -16.12 9.63 4.83
CA ASP A 164 -14.86 10.35 4.94
C ASP A 164 -15.05 11.86 4.72
N ILE A 165 -14.42 12.66 5.59
CA ILE A 165 -14.15 14.07 5.34
C ILE A 165 -12.76 14.24 4.69
N VAL A 166 -12.48 15.42 4.15
CA VAL A 166 -11.23 15.72 3.41
C VAL A 166 -10.00 15.31 4.22
N GLU A 167 -9.97 15.63 5.52
CA GLU A 167 -8.83 15.38 6.39
C GLU A 167 -8.48 13.90 6.55
N GLN A 168 -9.49 13.03 6.47
CA GLN A 168 -9.31 11.59 6.64
C GLN A 168 -8.78 10.93 5.35
N CYS A 169 -9.19 11.41 4.18
CA CYS A 169 -8.83 10.79 2.91
C CYS A 169 -7.65 11.47 2.18
N GLN A 170 -7.31 12.72 2.51
CA GLN A 170 -6.21 13.45 1.87
C GLN A 170 -4.81 12.90 2.20
N ILE A 171 -4.72 12.05 3.23
CA ILE A 171 -3.48 11.37 3.62
C ILE A 171 -3.00 10.43 2.51
N TRP A 172 -3.93 9.87 1.72
CA TRP A 172 -3.63 8.91 0.68
C TRP A 172 -3.14 9.61 -0.58
N LYS A 173 -1.91 9.29 -0.98
CA LYS A 173 -1.33 9.66 -2.27
C LYS A 173 -1.38 8.45 -3.19
N SER A 174 -1.72 8.67 -4.46
CA SER A 174 -1.73 7.62 -5.47
C SER A 174 -0.30 7.38 -5.94
N PHE A 175 0.16 6.13 -5.86
CA PHE A 175 1.45 5.75 -6.43
C PHE A 175 1.29 5.24 -7.87
N GLN A 176 0.56 4.14 -8.06
CA GLN A 176 0.41 3.48 -9.35
C GLN A 176 -1.01 2.96 -9.52
N ASN A 177 -1.55 3.15 -10.72
CA ASN A 177 -2.74 2.47 -11.20
C ASN A 177 -2.33 1.55 -12.34
N SER A 178 -2.78 0.29 -12.27
CA SER A 178 -2.42 -0.79 -13.17
C SER A 178 -3.69 -1.50 -13.64
N TRP A 179 -3.67 -1.97 -14.88
CA TRP A 179 -4.69 -2.91 -15.40
C TRP A 179 -6.13 -2.36 -15.39
N THR A 180 -6.29 -1.06 -15.60
CA THR A 180 -7.58 -0.35 -15.69
C THR A 180 -8.12 -0.25 -17.12
N ALA A 181 -7.34 -0.67 -18.12
CA ALA A 181 -7.72 -0.57 -19.52
C ALA A 181 -8.98 -1.41 -19.83
N THR A 182 -9.85 -0.88 -20.70
CA THR A 182 -11.08 -1.52 -21.16
C THR A 182 -10.85 -2.55 -22.27
N HIS A 183 -9.62 -2.63 -22.81
CA HIS A 183 -9.22 -3.60 -23.82
C HIS A 183 -7.99 -4.38 -23.38
N LYS A 184 -8.04 -5.72 -23.53
CA LYS A 184 -6.98 -6.63 -23.06
C LYS A 184 -5.59 -6.33 -23.65
N ASN A 185 -5.54 -5.89 -24.91
CA ASN A 185 -4.28 -5.64 -25.62
C ASN A 185 -3.48 -4.47 -25.03
N LEU A 186 -4.07 -3.69 -24.13
CA LEU A 186 -3.46 -2.54 -23.47
C LEU A 186 -3.07 -2.84 -22.02
N MET A 187 -3.15 -4.11 -21.59
CA MET A 187 -2.81 -4.50 -20.23
C MET A 187 -1.40 -5.11 -20.14
N GLY A 188 -0.72 -4.93 -19.01
CA GLY A 188 0.53 -5.64 -18.67
C GLY A 188 1.81 -5.04 -19.24
N GLN A 189 1.79 -3.76 -19.62
CA GLN A 189 2.98 -3.02 -20.11
C GLN A 189 3.65 -2.19 -19.00
N ASP A 190 3.27 -2.38 -17.75
CA ASP A 190 3.60 -1.53 -16.60
C ASP A 190 4.64 -2.17 -15.66
N GLY A 191 5.47 -3.06 -16.20
CA GLY A 191 6.66 -3.60 -15.54
C GLY A 191 6.42 -4.69 -14.49
N TRP A 192 5.22 -5.24 -14.42
CA TRP A 192 4.95 -6.44 -13.61
C TRP A 192 5.53 -7.69 -14.27
N VAL A 193 6.16 -8.54 -13.47
CA VAL A 193 6.85 -9.75 -13.93
C VAL A 193 6.01 -10.98 -13.60
N SER A 194 5.75 -11.83 -14.58
CA SER A 194 5.04 -13.10 -14.33
C SER A 194 5.96 -14.11 -13.64
N ILE A 195 5.45 -14.72 -12.57
CA ILE A 195 6.09 -15.82 -11.87
C ILE A 195 5.66 -17.11 -12.57
N ASN A 196 6.60 -17.82 -13.22
CA ASN A 196 6.41 -19.12 -13.89
C ASN A 196 5.19 -19.24 -14.83
N GLY A 197 4.59 -18.11 -15.24
CA GLY A 197 3.33 -18.04 -15.96
C GLY A 197 3.46 -17.57 -17.39
N ILE A 198 2.39 -17.73 -18.16
CA ILE A 198 2.30 -17.15 -19.49
C ILE A 198 1.93 -15.68 -19.34
N SER A 199 2.92 -14.80 -19.47
CA SER A 199 2.70 -13.35 -19.51
C SER A 199 1.62 -12.99 -20.54
N GLY A 200 0.65 -12.17 -20.11
CA GLY A 200 -0.36 -11.62 -21.00
C GLY A 200 -1.71 -11.44 -20.33
N SER A 201 -2.67 -11.04 -21.16
CA SER A 201 -4.04 -10.74 -20.75
C SER A 201 -5.05 -11.66 -21.43
N SER A 202 -6.13 -11.94 -20.73
CA SER A 202 -7.28 -12.69 -21.23
C SER A 202 -8.54 -11.83 -21.19
N LYS A 203 -9.69 -12.44 -21.49
CA LYS A 203 -11.00 -11.80 -21.35
C LYS A 203 -11.95 -12.80 -20.71
N CYS A 204 -12.61 -12.37 -19.64
CA CYS A 204 -13.66 -13.13 -18.98
C CYS A 204 -15.00 -12.44 -19.23
N GLY A 205 -15.81 -12.96 -20.16
CA GLY A 205 -17.01 -12.25 -20.62
C GLY A 205 -16.65 -10.89 -21.21
N GLY A 206 -17.19 -9.81 -20.63
CA GLY A 206 -16.87 -8.42 -20.99
C GLY A 206 -15.59 -7.87 -20.38
N VAL A 207 -14.91 -8.62 -19.51
CA VAL A 207 -13.95 -8.10 -18.53
C VAL A 207 -12.51 -8.50 -18.94
N PRO A 208 -11.65 -7.57 -19.39
CA PRO A 208 -10.26 -7.87 -19.77
C PRO A 208 -9.36 -8.12 -18.55
N LEU A 209 -8.70 -9.26 -18.40
CA LEU A 209 -7.90 -9.54 -17.19
C LEU A 209 -6.43 -9.60 -17.54
N ILE A 210 -5.56 -9.19 -16.62
CA ILE A 210 -4.19 -9.72 -16.61
C ILE A 210 -4.22 -11.10 -15.99
N GLY A 211 -3.54 -12.05 -16.63
CA GLY A 211 -3.77 -13.46 -16.31
C GLY A 211 -5.12 -13.96 -16.82
N GLY A 212 -5.81 -14.75 -16.01
CA GLY A 212 -7.07 -15.42 -16.29
C GLY A 212 -6.89 -16.78 -16.95
N TYR A 213 -7.97 -17.29 -17.54
CA TYR A 213 -8.01 -18.61 -18.19
C TYR A 213 -6.86 -18.80 -19.18
N GLN A 214 -6.16 -19.94 -19.05
CA GLN A 214 -4.95 -20.31 -19.80
C GLN A 214 -3.75 -19.37 -19.62
N LYS A 215 -3.68 -18.64 -18.50
CA LYS A 215 -2.57 -17.74 -18.18
C LYS A 215 -1.98 -17.95 -16.78
N PHE A 216 -2.78 -17.84 -15.72
CA PHE A 216 -2.34 -18.07 -14.34
C PHE A 216 -3.15 -19.20 -13.70
N GLY A 217 -2.49 -20.30 -13.38
CA GLY A 217 -2.97 -21.44 -12.58
C GLY A 217 -1.94 -21.83 -11.52
N GLN A 218 -1.69 -23.13 -11.32
CA GLN A 218 -0.72 -23.66 -10.37
C GLN A 218 0.67 -23.03 -10.51
N ASN A 219 1.25 -22.62 -9.38
CA ASN A 219 2.59 -22.02 -9.26
C ASN A 219 2.81 -20.76 -10.12
N GLN A 220 1.73 -20.12 -10.56
CA GLN A 220 1.77 -18.93 -11.41
C GLN A 220 1.25 -17.70 -10.68
N GLY A 221 1.77 -16.53 -11.08
CA GLY A 221 1.35 -15.26 -10.48
C GLY A 221 2.08 -14.06 -11.07
N LEU A 222 2.06 -12.97 -10.31
CA LEU A 222 2.69 -11.69 -10.68
C LEU A 222 3.45 -11.09 -9.51
N SER A 223 4.61 -10.50 -9.82
CA SER A 223 5.48 -9.83 -8.87
C SER A 223 5.90 -8.46 -9.40
N LYS A 224 6.06 -7.50 -8.49
CA LYS A 224 6.77 -6.25 -8.77
C LYS A 224 7.37 -5.66 -7.49
N ILE A 225 8.59 -5.15 -7.59
CA ILE A 225 9.21 -4.30 -6.58
C ILE A 225 8.92 -2.84 -6.94
N ILE A 226 8.48 -2.08 -5.94
CA ILE A 226 8.03 -0.71 -6.09
C ILE A 226 8.76 0.17 -5.08
N LYS A 227 9.53 1.15 -5.56
CA LYS A 227 10.15 2.17 -4.70
C LYS A 227 9.17 3.30 -4.42
N LEU A 228 9.02 3.66 -3.16
CA LEU A 228 8.06 4.65 -2.66
C LEU A 228 8.78 5.78 -1.94
N GLN A 229 8.11 6.93 -1.84
CA GLN A 229 8.57 8.00 -0.94
C GLN A 229 8.38 7.56 0.52
N PRO A 230 9.06 8.19 1.49
CA PRO A 230 8.85 7.93 2.90
C PRO A 230 7.36 7.90 3.27
N HIS A 231 6.91 6.80 3.86
CA HIS A 231 5.53 6.54 4.21
C HIS A 231 5.43 5.65 5.44
N TYR A 232 4.23 5.53 5.99
CA TYR A 232 3.96 4.67 7.16
C TYR A 232 2.82 3.67 6.93
N LYS A 233 2.08 3.79 5.82
CA LYS A 233 1.02 2.86 5.41
C LYS A 233 0.91 2.73 3.90
N LEU A 234 0.45 1.55 3.49
CA LEU A 234 0.01 1.24 2.14
C LEU A 234 -1.48 0.88 2.14
N ARG A 235 -2.19 1.28 1.09
CA ARG A 235 -3.52 0.79 0.79
C ARG A 235 -3.55 0.27 -0.64
N LEU A 236 -4.02 -0.96 -0.82
CA LEU A 236 -4.09 -1.63 -2.12
C LEU A 236 -5.53 -2.01 -2.42
N LEU A 237 -6.02 -1.55 -3.57
CA LEU A 237 -7.28 -1.98 -4.15
C LEU A 237 -6.97 -2.82 -5.39
N VAL A 238 -7.62 -3.96 -5.53
CA VAL A 238 -7.50 -4.81 -6.72
C VAL A 238 -8.76 -5.64 -6.92
N LEU A 239 -9.08 -5.96 -8.16
CA LEU A 239 -10.12 -6.93 -8.51
C LEU A 239 -9.48 -8.27 -8.86
N TRP A 240 -9.83 -9.29 -8.07
CA TRP A 240 -9.54 -10.70 -8.33
C TRP A 240 -10.66 -11.36 -9.13
N ALA A 241 -10.30 -12.17 -10.12
CA ALA A 241 -11.21 -13.01 -10.87
C ALA A 241 -10.90 -14.48 -10.57
N LYS A 242 -11.79 -15.19 -9.86
CA LYS A 242 -11.75 -16.65 -9.71
C LYS A 242 -12.44 -17.31 -10.90
N ILE A 243 -11.78 -18.28 -11.53
CA ILE A 243 -12.23 -18.92 -12.76
C ILE A 243 -12.06 -20.43 -12.62
N ASP A 244 -13.10 -21.17 -13.05
CA ASP A 244 -13.13 -22.64 -13.10
C ASP A 244 -13.13 -23.34 -11.72
N SER A 245 -12.36 -24.41 -11.55
CA SER A 245 -12.71 -25.55 -10.70
C SER A 245 -12.14 -25.55 -9.28
N TRP A 246 -11.69 -24.40 -8.79
CA TRP A 246 -11.05 -24.24 -7.47
C TRP A 246 -11.72 -25.04 -6.36
N ASP A 247 -10.98 -25.76 -5.52
CA ASP A 247 -11.54 -26.73 -4.57
C ASP A 247 -10.93 -26.66 -3.15
N ASN A 248 -11.11 -25.51 -2.50
CA ASN A 248 -10.60 -25.08 -1.19
C ASN A 248 -9.21 -24.44 -1.27
N GLU A 249 -8.98 -23.72 -2.35
CA GLU A 249 -7.71 -23.08 -2.66
C GLU A 249 -7.79 -21.57 -2.43
N TYR A 250 -6.63 -20.94 -2.28
CA TYR A 250 -6.54 -19.57 -1.81
C TYR A 250 -5.99 -18.64 -2.89
N GLY A 251 -6.63 -17.48 -3.05
CA GLY A 251 -5.99 -16.32 -3.63
C GLY A 251 -5.19 -15.59 -2.56
N LEU A 252 -3.99 -15.10 -2.89
CA LEU A 252 -3.02 -14.55 -1.95
C LEU A 252 -2.46 -13.21 -2.45
N ILE A 253 -2.25 -12.27 -1.52
CA ILE A 253 -1.44 -11.06 -1.74
C ILE A 253 -0.39 -11.01 -0.63
N LEU A 254 0.88 -10.88 -1.03
CA LEU A 254 2.00 -10.75 -0.11
C LEU A 254 2.71 -9.41 -0.33
N PHE A 255 3.06 -8.73 0.75
CA PHE A 255 3.99 -7.60 0.79
C PHE A 255 5.28 -8.07 1.44
N ASP A 256 6.40 -7.98 0.73
CA ASP A 256 7.73 -8.38 1.21
C ASP A 256 7.78 -9.81 1.75
N GLY A 257 7.05 -10.72 1.10
CA GLY A 257 6.92 -12.12 1.52
C GLY A 257 5.91 -12.35 2.65
N ILE A 258 5.39 -11.30 3.28
CA ILE A 258 4.37 -11.38 4.34
C ILE A 258 2.98 -11.37 3.70
N GLN A 259 2.18 -12.40 4.00
CA GLN A 259 0.80 -12.48 3.52
C GLN A 259 -0.08 -11.42 4.16
N VAL A 260 -0.56 -10.46 3.37
CA VAL A 260 -1.44 -9.36 3.79
C VAL A 260 -2.90 -9.59 3.43
N TRP A 261 -3.18 -10.52 2.52
CA TRP A 261 -4.52 -10.98 2.20
C TRP A 261 -4.50 -12.45 1.80
N ASN A 262 -5.53 -13.18 2.24
CA ASN A 262 -5.89 -14.48 1.71
C ASN A 262 -7.41 -14.60 1.63
N GLN A 263 -7.90 -15.40 0.68
CA GLN A 263 -9.29 -15.83 0.65
C GLN A 263 -9.39 -17.20 0.00
N SER A 264 -10.08 -18.12 0.68
CA SER A 264 -10.41 -19.43 0.13
C SER A 264 -11.55 -19.31 -0.89
N PHE A 265 -11.46 -20.07 -1.98
CA PHE A 265 -12.52 -20.24 -2.95
C PHE A 265 -12.77 -21.73 -3.23
N ASN A 266 -14.03 -22.03 -3.50
CA ASN A 266 -14.55 -23.34 -3.88
C ASN A 266 -15.22 -23.31 -5.26
N LEU A 267 -15.57 -24.50 -5.74
CA LEU A 267 -16.12 -24.75 -7.06
C LEU A 267 -17.43 -23.99 -7.32
N ASP A 268 -18.23 -23.82 -6.26
CA ASP A 268 -19.53 -23.15 -6.25
C ASP A 268 -19.47 -21.68 -5.78
N ASN A 269 -18.29 -21.18 -5.42
CA ASN A 269 -18.15 -19.77 -5.05
C ASN A 269 -18.24 -18.88 -6.29
N GLY A 270 -19.30 -18.08 -6.35
CA GLY A 270 -19.47 -17.02 -7.33
C GLY A 270 -20.88 -16.93 -7.88
N TYR A 271 -20.99 -16.47 -9.12
CA TYR A 271 -22.28 -16.39 -9.80
C TYR A 271 -22.84 -17.79 -10.02
N GLN A 272 -24.17 -17.93 -9.95
CA GLN A 272 -24.90 -19.18 -10.26
C GLN A 272 -24.70 -19.71 -11.70
N ILE A 273 -23.81 -19.08 -12.47
CA ILE A 273 -23.50 -19.44 -13.84
C ILE A 273 -22.09 -18.98 -14.23
N LYS A 274 -21.46 -19.77 -15.10
CA LYS A 274 -20.09 -19.57 -15.55
C LYS A 274 -19.94 -18.50 -16.64
N VAL A 275 -19.25 -17.41 -16.31
CA VAL A 275 -18.99 -16.29 -17.24
C VAL A 275 -17.89 -16.66 -18.25
N CYS A 276 -16.82 -17.32 -17.80
CA CYS A 276 -15.68 -17.70 -18.62
C CYS A 276 -14.94 -18.91 -18.03
N GLY A 277 -13.90 -19.38 -18.73
CA GLY A 277 -13.10 -20.54 -18.34
C GLY A 277 -13.26 -21.71 -19.29
N ASN A 278 -13.03 -22.93 -18.80
CA ASN A 278 -13.21 -24.17 -19.54
C ASN A 278 -14.70 -24.45 -19.86
N SER A 279 -14.97 -25.55 -20.59
CA SER A 279 -16.32 -25.87 -21.05
C SER A 279 -17.27 -26.44 -20.00
N GLU A 280 -16.80 -26.77 -18.79
CA GLU A 280 -17.62 -27.39 -17.74
C GLU A 280 -18.54 -26.34 -17.08
N PRO A 281 -19.87 -26.46 -17.21
CA PRO A 281 -20.81 -25.43 -16.76
C PRO A 281 -21.03 -25.36 -15.24
N LYS A 282 -20.71 -26.41 -14.48
CA LYS A 282 -20.96 -26.46 -13.02
C LYS A 282 -20.05 -25.52 -12.20
N TYR A 283 -18.96 -25.03 -12.80
CA TYR A 283 -18.00 -24.17 -12.12
C TYR A 283 -18.43 -22.71 -12.12
N HIS A 284 -18.30 -22.04 -10.99
CA HIS A 284 -18.70 -20.64 -10.85
C HIS A 284 -17.53 -19.69 -11.10
N THR A 285 -17.83 -18.58 -11.78
CA THR A 285 -16.90 -17.44 -11.93
C THR A 285 -17.21 -16.42 -10.84
N LEU A 286 -16.18 -15.72 -10.32
CA LEU A 286 -16.37 -14.66 -9.34
C LEU A 286 -15.41 -13.50 -9.55
N PHE A 287 -15.91 -12.26 -9.52
CA PHE A 287 -15.08 -11.05 -9.46
C PHE A 287 -15.10 -10.45 -8.05
N ARG A 288 -14.04 -10.70 -7.27
CA ARG A 288 -13.89 -10.27 -5.88
C ARG A 288 -13.01 -9.04 -5.79
N ARG A 289 -13.54 -7.93 -5.26
CA ARG A 289 -12.72 -6.78 -4.90
C ARG A 289 -12.02 -7.01 -3.58
N VAL A 290 -10.77 -6.58 -3.54
CA VAL A 290 -9.90 -6.60 -2.37
C VAL A 290 -9.47 -5.16 -2.12
N ASP A 291 -9.63 -4.72 -0.88
CA ASP A 291 -9.20 -3.42 -0.37
C ASP A 291 -8.51 -3.69 0.97
N ILE A 292 -7.19 -3.55 0.99
CA ILE A 292 -6.37 -3.81 2.17
C ILE A 292 -5.57 -2.58 2.54
N THR A 293 -5.42 -2.34 3.83
CA THR A 293 -4.53 -1.32 4.39
C THR A 293 -3.53 -2.00 5.32
N VAL A 294 -2.25 -1.72 5.12
CA VAL A 294 -1.13 -2.38 5.80
C VAL A 294 -0.18 -1.30 6.29
N ASP A 295 0.27 -1.39 7.54
CA ASP A 295 1.34 -0.55 8.06
C ASP A 295 2.66 -0.97 7.40
N HIS A 296 3.38 -0.01 6.83
CA HIS A 296 4.60 -0.28 6.06
C HIS A 296 5.47 0.98 6.02
N THR A 297 6.75 0.82 6.38
CA THR A 297 7.74 1.91 6.52
C THR A 297 8.93 1.77 5.58
N GLY A 298 9.09 0.62 4.90
CA GLY A 298 10.15 0.39 3.94
C GLY A 298 10.09 1.41 2.78
N ASP A 299 11.24 1.81 2.25
CA ASP A 299 11.34 2.71 1.09
C ASP A 299 10.99 2.02 -0.24
N GLN A 300 10.77 0.71 -0.20
CA GLN A 300 10.20 -0.07 -1.28
C GLN A 300 9.30 -1.17 -0.72
N VAL A 301 8.41 -1.70 -1.56
CA VAL A 301 7.59 -2.86 -1.28
C VAL A 301 7.65 -3.82 -2.46
N LYS A 302 7.87 -5.11 -2.19
CA LYS A 302 7.65 -6.19 -3.15
C LYS A 302 6.22 -6.70 -3.01
N ILE A 303 5.44 -6.61 -4.07
CA ILE A 303 4.06 -7.09 -4.09
C ILE A 303 3.97 -8.34 -4.94
N ASP A 304 3.49 -9.43 -4.35
CA ASP A 304 3.24 -10.70 -5.03
C ASP A 304 1.74 -11.04 -5.01
N PHE A 305 1.18 -11.33 -6.18
CA PHE A 305 -0.15 -11.91 -6.35
C PHE A 305 -0.01 -13.39 -6.70
N LEU A 306 -0.45 -14.26 -5.79
CA LEU A 306 -0.22 -15.71 -5.86
C LEU A 306 -1.50 -16.48 -5.58
N SER A 307 -1.47 -17.79 -5.82
CA SER A 307 -2.54 -18.69 -5.42
C SER A 307 -1.97 -20.03 -4.93
N THR A 308 -2.81 -20.80 -4.24
CA THR A 308 -2.49 -22.20 -3.88
C THR A 308 -3.06 -23.20 -4.89
N LEU A 309 -3.37 -22.75 -6.11
CA LEU A 309 -3.94 -23.60 -7.15
C LEU A 309 -3.08 -24.84 -7.39
N ASP A 310 -3.70 -26.01 -7.51
CA ASP A 310 -3.01 -27.27 -7.70
C ASP A 310 -3.14 -27.86 -9.12
N GLN A 311 -3.94 -27.21 -9.98
CA GLN A 311 -4.08 -27.55 -11.40
C GLN A 311 -3.62 -26.47 -12.38
N GLY A 312 -3.49 -26.89 -13.64
CA GLY A 312 -3.06 -26.03 -14.74
C GLY A 312 -4.05 -24.88 -15.02
N SER A 313 -3.53 -23.81 -15.64
CA SER A 313 -4.32 -22.60 -15.95
C SER A 313 -5.54 -22.81 -16.86
N ASP A 314 -5.69 -23.99 -17.47
CA ASP A 314 -6.83 -24.41 -18.28
C ASP A 314 -7.92 -25.18 -17.50
N ASP A 315 -7.71 -25.46 -16.21
CA ASP A 315 -8.72 -25.98 -15.30
C ASP A 315 -8.87 -25.14 -14.03
N GLU A 316 -7.80 -24.58 -13.47
CA GLU A 316 -7.88 -23.67 -12.33
C GLU A 316 -7.15 -22.40 -12.68
N SER A 317 -7.86 -21.27 -12.66
CA SER A 317 -7.21 -20.01 -13.00
C SER A 317 -7.71 -18.80 -12.25
N PHE A 318 -6.86 -17.79 -12.18
CA PHE A 318 -7.23 -16.46 -11.72
C PHE A 318 -6.73 -15.37 -12.67
N GLY A 319 -7.41 -14.23 -12.62
CA GLY A 319 -6.93 -12.99 -13.24
C GLY A 319 -7.10 -11.79 -12.33
N LEU A 320 -6.43 -10.71 -12.70
CA LEU A 320 -6.39 -9.46 -11.93
C LEU A 320 -6.78 -8.27 -12.81
N ARG A 321 -7.38 -7.24 -12.19
CA ARG A 321 -7.75 -5.96 -12.80
C ARG A 321 -7.72 -4.86 -11.73
N ASP A 322 -7.67 -3.60 -12.16
CA ASP A 322 -7.94 -2.41 -11.33
C ASP A 322 -7.05 -2.34 -10.10
N LEU A 323 -5.76 -2.63 -10.30
CA LEU A 323 -4.81 -2.48 -9.23
C LEU A 323 -4.57 -0.98 -9.01
N GLN A 324 -4.83 -0.51 -7.80
CA GLN A 324 -4.54 0.84 -7.35
C GLN A 324 -3.75 0.75 -6.05
N ILE A 325 -2.60 1.40 -6.01
CA ILE A 325 -1.73 1.44 -4.83
C ILE A 325 -1.67 2.87 -4.35
N PHE A 326 -2.01 3.04 -3.08
CA PHE A 326 -1.94 4.30 -2.35
C PHE A 326 -0.97 4.16 -1.18
N TYR A 327 -0.37 5.28 -0.79
CA TYR A 327 0.50 5.34 0.38
C TYR A 327 0.16 6.57 1.21
N ALA A 328 0.34 6.46 2.53
CA ALA A 328 0.25 7.59 3.44
C ALA A 328 1.66 8.12 3.72
N SER A 329 1.99 9.27 3.12
CA SER A 329 3.32 9.86 3.21
C SER A 329 3.69 10.26 4.64
N CYS A 330 4.98 10.20 4.94
CA CYS A 330 5.52 10.85 6.12
C CYS A 330 5.36 12.38 6.07
N PRO A 331 5.42 13.06 7.23
CA PRO A 331 5.49 14.51 7.29
C PRO A 331 6.67 15.05 6.46
N ASP A 332 6.59 16.32 6.06
CA ASP A 332 7.68 16.97 5.33
C ASP A 332 9.01 16.86 6.11
N GLN A 333 10.11 16.64 5.38
CA GLN A 333 11.47 16.51 5.93
C GLN A 333 11.65 15.33 6.89
N CYS A 334 10.79 14.32 6.78
CA CYS A 334 10.88 13.07 7.53
C CYS A 334 11.10 11.89 6.59
N ASP A 335 12.24 11.21 6.74
CA ASP A 335 12.62 10.04 5.94
C ASP A 335 12.03 8.73 6.48
N MET A 336 11.51 8.73 7.71
CA MET A 336 10.82 7.58 8.30
C MET A 336 9.89 8.03 9.42
N CYS A 337 8.66 7.55 9.46
CA CYS A 337 7.65 7.94 10.43
C CYS A 337 6.74 6.77 10.81
N ARG A 338 6.01 6.90 11.91
CA ARG A 338 4.94 5.98 12.31
C ARG A 338 3.52 6.52 12.07
N GLY A 339 3.42 7.74 11.55
CA GLY A 339 2.16 8.48 11.51
C GLY A 339 2.29 9.82 10.79
N PRO A 340 1.17 10.52 10.61
CA PRO A 340 1.10 11.76 9.83
C PRO A 340 1.53 13.00 10.61
N SER A 341 1.69 12.92 11.95
CA SER A 341 2.08 14.08 12.74
C SER A 341 3.58 14.34 12.63
N SER A 342 4.00 15.60 12.73
CA SER A 342 5.42 15.94 12.81
C SER A 342 6.14 15.27 13.98
N ASN A 343 5.41 14.98 15.07
CA ASN A 343 5.90 14.24 16.24
C ASN A 343 5.95 12.72 16.03
N ASP A 344 5.38 12.22 14.93
CA ASP A 344 5.46 10.80 14.54
C ASP A 344 6.68 10.52 13.64
N CYS A 345 7.49 11.55 13.34
CA CYS A 345 8.75 11.31 12.68
C CYS A 345 9.66 10.45 13.55
N ILE A 346 10.39 9.53 12.93
CA ILE A 346 11.40 8.67 13.57
C ILE A 346 12.78 9.10 13.09
N ARG A 347 12.91 9.42 11.80
CA ARG A 347 14.15 9.89 11.20
C ARG A 347 13.91 11.12 10.33
N CYS A 348 14.54 12.23 10.70
CA CYS A 348 14.51 13.45 9.90
C CYS A 348 15.47 13.38 8.71
N SER A 349 15.09 14.00 7.60
CA SER A 349 15.92 14.10 6.39
C SER A 349 17.11 15.03 6.57
N ASN A 350 18.16 14.89 5.75
CA ASN A 350 19.24 15.87 5.59
C ASN A 350 19.90 16.36 6.90
N ASN A 351 20.13 15.46 7.86
CA ASN A 351 20.71 15.76 9.18
C ASN A 351 19.88 16.72 10.06
N LEU A 352 18.60 16.93 9.73
CA LEU A 352 17.66 17.69 10.56
C LEU A 352 17.38 16.95 11.87
N PHE A 353 16.75 17.63 12.83
CA PHE A 353 16.50 17.15 14.18
C PHE A 353 15.02 17.14 14.51
N GLN A 354 14.57 16.08 15.17
CA GLN A 354 13.20 16.00 15.66
C GLN A 354 13.03 16.82 16.94
N SER A 355 12.34 17.95 16.84
CA SER A 355 11.86 18.72 17.98
C SER A 355 10.37 18.47 18.25
N MET A 356 9.82 19.09 19.31
CA MET A 356 8.36 19.11 19.54
C MET A 356 7.56 19.79 18.41
N GLN A 357 8.25 20.50 17.51
CA GLN A 357 7.67 21.14 16.32
C GLN A 357 7.96 20.35 15.03
N GLY A 358 8.52 19.14 15.12
CA GLY A 358 8.92 18.32 13.96
C GLY A 358 10.40 18.43 13.59
N CYS A 359 10.72 18.03 12.36
CA CYS A 359 12.09 18.09 11.84
C CYS A 359 12.53 19.52 11.56
N ASN A 360 13.54 19.98 12.29
CA ASN A 360 14.09 21.33 12.22
C ASN A 360 15.62 21.28 12.23
N PRO A 361 16.31 22.24 11.61
CA PRO A 361 17.76 22.34 11.75
C PRO A 361 18.10 22.70 13.20
N LEU A 362 19.07 22.01 13.79
CA LEU A 362 19.73 22.53 14.98
C LEU A 362 20.69 23.63 14.53
N PRO A 363 20.51 24.89 14.97
CA PRO A 363 21.56 25.87 14.77
C PRO A 363 22.81 25.37 15.51
N TYR A 364 23.99 25.60 14.93
CA TYR A 364 25.32 25.43 15.56
C TYR A 364 26.02 24.06 15.45
N PHE A 365 25.49 23.04 14.77
CA PHE A 365 26.25 21.81 14.46
C PHE A 365 26.82 21.81 13.05
N TYR A 366 28.07 21.38 12.90
CA TYR A 366 28.76 21.23 11.61
C TYR A 366 29.06 19.76 11.34
N LEU A 367 28.82 19.33 10.10
CA LEU A 367 29.09 17.96 9.67
C LEU A 367 30.59 17.70 9.60
N LEU A 368 31.09 16.78 10.43
CA LEU A 368 32.48 16.33 10.39
C LEU A 368 32.66 15.21 9.37
N GLN A 369 31.78 14.20 9.43
CA GLN A 369 31.84 13.01 8.59
C GLN A 369 30.44 12.54 8.26
N SER A 370 30.22 12.08 7.02
CA SER A 370 28.99 11.40 6.61
C SER A 370 29.31 10.27 5.63
N ASN A 371 28.90 9.04 5.95
CA ASN A 371 29.24 7.84 5.19
C ASN A 371 28.07 6.85 5.14
N PHE A 372 28.13 5.91 4.19
CA PHE A 372 27.19 4.78 4.11
C PHE A 372 25.72 5.14 3.83
N HIS A 373 25.48 6.29 3.19
CA HIS A 373 24.13 6.76 2.80
C HIS A 373 23.66 6.25 1.43
N TYR A 374 24.58 5.82 0.55
CA TYR A 374 24.21 5.25 -0.76
C TYR A 374 23.65 3.84 -0.60
N ASP A 375 22.65 3.46 -1.42
CA ASP A 375 22.06 2.12 -1.43
C ASP A 375 23.15 1.04 -1.48
N LYS A 376 24.12 1.19 -2.39
CA LYS A 376 25.29 0.29 -2.50
C LYS A 376 26.61 1.05 -2.29
N PHE A 377 27.49 0.51 -1.45
CA PHE A 377 28.87 0.99 -1.25
C PHE A 377 29.83 -0.18 -0.99
N THR A 378 31.12 0.04 -1.20
CA THR A 378 32.18 -0.98 -1.06
C THR A 378 33.39 -0.54 -0.23
N SER A 379 33.47 0.74 0.09
CA SER A 379 34.56 1.34 0.85
C SER A 379 34.31 1.19 2.35
N SER A 380 35.38 1.04 3.15
CA SER A 380 35.28 1.09 4.61
C SER A 380 35.21 2.51 5.16
N GLU A 381 35.48 3.52 4.33
CA GLU A 381 35.47 4.93 4.74
C GLU A 381 36.36 5.19 5.98
N GLY A 382 37.45 4.44 6.14
CA GLY A 382 38.37 4.56 7.27
C GLY A 382 37.92 3.89 8.57
N TRP A 383 36.78 3.18 8.56
CA TRP A 383 36.38 2.31 9.65
C TRP A 383 37.19 1.01 9.66
N ILE A 384 37.43 0.49 10.85
CA ILE A 384 38.17 -0.75 11.09
C ILE A 384 37.22 -1.73 11.78
N LEU A 385 37.05 -2.93 11.19
CA LEU A 385 36.40 -4.04 11.84
C LEU A 385 37.43 -4.93 12.53
N LYS A 386 37.26 -5.17 13.83
CA LYS A 386 38.03 -6.16 14.59
C LYS A 386 37.17 -7.38 14.85
N GLN A 387 37.81 -8.55 14.84
CA GLN A 387 37.14 -9.84 15.04
C GLN A 387 35.97 -10.08 14.06
N SER A 388 36.10 -9.55 12.82
CA SER A 388 35.22 -9.93 11.72
C SER A 388 35.37 -11.43 11.45
N GLN A 389 34.24 -12.12 11.32
CA GLN A 389 34.22 -13.57 11.12
C GLN A 389 34.32 -13.97 9.64
N GLN A 390 34.24 -12.99 8.74
CA GLN A 390 34.49 -13.15 7.30
C GLN A 390 35.53 -12.14 6.79
N SER A 391 36.10 -12.42 5.60
CA SER A 391 37.05 -11.52 4.93
C SER A 391 36.38 -10.28 4.32
N THR A 392 35.06 -10.32 4.15
CA THR A 392 34.25 -9.17 3.74
C THR A 392 34.03 -8.26 4.94
N ILE A 393 33.82 -6.97 4.65
CA ILE A 393 33.53 -5.93 5.66
C ILE A 393 32.14 -5.33 5.48
N ILE A 394 31.43 -5.77 4.44
CA ILE A 394 30.15 -5.26 4.01
C ILE A 394 29.31 -6.46 3.57
N THR A 395 28.05 -6.48 3.99
CA THR A 395 27.06 -7.46 3.57
C THR A 395 26.09 -6.83 2.58
N ASP A 396 25.81 -7.51 1.48
CA ASP A 396 24.74 -7.13 0.56
C ASP A 396 23.41 -7.71 1.06
N CYS A 397 22.46 -6.82 1.39
CA CYS A 397 21.15 -7.15 1.92
C CYS A 397 20.08 -6.58 0.97
N GLN A 398 19.59 -7.43 0.06
CA GLN A 398 18.62 -7.07 -0.98
C GLN A 398 19.09 -5.88 -1.85
N ASP A 399 18.46 -4.71 -1.72
CA ASP A 399 18.79 -3.49 -2.47
C ASP A 399 19.81 -2.59 -1.73
N LYS A 400 20.20 -2.94 -0.50
CA LYS A 400 21.13 -2.17 0.33
C LYS A 400 22.41 -2.93 0.65
N THR A 401 23.47 -2.22 1.04
CA THR A 401 24.70 -2.81 1.61
C THR A 401 24.91 -2.33 3.04
N ILE A 402 25.23 -3.22 3.97
CA ILE A 402 25.44 -2.86 5.37
C ILE A 402 26.93 -2.94 5.67
N PHE A 403 27.52 -1.93 6.35
CA PHE A 403 28.89 -2.05 6.85
C PHE A 403 28.88 -2.92 8.11
N GLY A 404 29.66 -3.99 8.13
CA GLY A 404 29.36 -5.16 8.96
C GLY A 404 28.28 -6.01 8.30
N GLY A 405 27.28 -6.43 9.08
CA GLY A 405 26.10 -7.16 8.60
C GLY A 405 26.20 -8.69 8.74
N TYR A 406 25.23 -9.39 8.14
CA TYR A 406 25.15 -10.85 8.14
C TYR A 406 26.44 -11.52 7.68
N GLY A 407 26.94 -12.46 8.47
CA GLY A 407 28.21 -13.15 8.24
C GLY A 407 29.45 -12.36 8.65
N VAL A 408 29.36 -11.07 8.99
CA VAL A 408 30.54 -10.22 9.25
C VAL A 408 30.77 -9.97 10.74
N LEU A 409 29.82 -9.34 11.44
CA LEU A 409 29.97 -8.97 12.87
C LEU A 409 29.02 -9.78 13.76
N GLY A 410 29.54 -10.85 14.36
CA GLY A 410 28.89 -11.67 15.40
C GLY A 410 29.58 -11.52 16.75
N VAL A 411 29.71 -12.61 17.52
CA VAL A 411 30.42 -12.65 18.81
C VAL A 411 31.81 -12.00 18.73
N GLY A 412 32.06 -11.07 19.64
CA GLY A 412 33.33 -10.33 19.76
C GLY A 412 33.58 -9.27 18.66
N GLY A 413 32.70 -9.14 17.68
CA GLY A 413 32.80 -8.17 16.59
C GLY A 413 32.79 -6.72 17.09
N ILE A 414 33.70 -5.91 16.55
CA ILE A 414 33.84 -4.48 16.90
C ILE A 414 34.05 -3.67 15.62
N ALA A 415 33.36 -2.54 15.51
CA ALA A 415 33.64 -1.50 14.51
C ALA A 415 34.17 -0.25 15.21
N GLU A 416 35.30 0.29 14.76
CA GLU A 416 35.86 1.51 15.36
C GLU A 416 36.46 2.46 14.31
N LYS A 417 36.45 3.75 14.64
CA LYS A 417 37.10 4.79 13.85
C LYS A 417 37.57 5.93 14.76
N GLN A 418 38.78 6.42 14.47
CA GLN A 418 39.33 7.59 15.15
C GLN A 418 38.99 8.86 14.38
N PHE A 419 38.60 9.90 15.10
CA PHE A 419 38.25 11.20 14.53
C PHE A 419 39.12 12.31 15.15
N PHE A 420 39.50 13.27 14.30
CA PHE A 420 40.09 14.53 14.71
C PHE A 420 39.05 15.63 14.54
N ILE A 421 38.69 16.28 15.64
CA ILE A 421 37.54 17.18 15.71
C ILE A 421 38.03 18.59 16.06
N PRO A 422 37.58 19.64 15.34
CA PRO A 422 37.83 21.02 15.74
C PRO A 422 37.33 21.32 17.16
N HIS A 423 37.66 22.49 17.71
CA HIS A 423 37.18 22.87 19.04
C HIS A 423 35.65 22.80 19.12
N HIS A 424 35.14 22.08 20.13
CA HIS A 424 33.72 21.81 20.35
C HIS A 424 33.47 21.50 21.83
N SER A 425 32.20 21.46 22.23
CA SER A 425 31.73 21.05 23.55
C SER A 425 30.81 19.83 23.51
N GLN A 426 30.27 19.53 22.33
CA GLN A 426 29.31 18.47 22.07
C GLN A 426 29.55 17.84 20.71
N LEU A 427 29.33 16.52 20.67
CA LEU A 427 29.20 15.75 19.45
C LEU A 427 27.73 15.39 19.23
N ARG A 428 27.36 15.26 17.95
CA ARG A 428 26.10 14.64 17.56
C ARG A 428 26.37 13.45 16.66
N LEU A 429 25.79 12.31 17.04
CA LEU A 429 25.92 11.05 16.32
C LEU A 429 24.56 10.67 15.74
N GLN A 430 24.48 10.57 14.41
CA GLN A 430 23.36 9.95 13.71
C GLN A 430 23.84 8.65 13.05
N ILE A 431 23.08 7.57 13.23
CA ILE A 431 23.43 6.26 12.67
C ILE A 431 22.18 5.34 12.61
N THR A 432 22.08 4.54 11.55
CA THR A 432 21.12 3.44 11.45
C THR A 432 21.83 2.13 11.79
N LEU A 433 21.44 1.48 12.88
CA LEU A 433 21.96 0.17 13.30
C LEU A 433 21.01 -0.95 12.86
N TYR A 434 21.59 -2.09 12.49
CA TYR A 434 20.87 -3.30 12.09
C TYR A 434 21.19 -4.39 13.09
N LYS A 435 20.16 -4.98 13.69
CA LYS A 435 20.23 -6.27 14.40
C LYS A 435 19.61 -7.31 13.47
N ILE A 436 20.41 -8.28 13.04
CA ILE A 436 20.04 -9.23 11.99
C ILE A 436 19.86 -10.61 12.63
N ASP A 437 18.79 -11.29 12.23
CA ASP A 437 18.39 -12.63 12.67
C ASP A 437 18.01 -12.75 14.17
N SER A 438 18.48 -13.79 14.86
CA SER A 438 17.76 -14.39 16.00
C SER A 438 18.14 -13.88 17.40
N TRP A 439 18.37 -12.57 17.56
CA TRP A 439 18.77 -11.96 18.83
C TRP A 439 17.76 -12.23 19.96
N ASP A 440 18.19 -12.87 21.05
CA ASP A 440 17.34 -13.33 22.16
C ASP A 440 17.45 -12.49 23.45
N GLY A 441 18.33 -11.49 23.49
CA GLY A 441 18.41 -10.52 24.57
C GLY A 441 19.53 -9.48 24.42
N GLU A 442 20.34 -9.62 23.40
CA GLU A 442 21.63 -8.97 23.21
C GLU A 442 21.41 -7.53 22.75
N ILE A 443 22.41 -6.71 22.96
CA ILE A 443 22.40 -5.27 22.71
C ILE A 443 23.59 -4.86 21.85
N ILE A 444 23.37 -3.80 21.07
CA ILE A 444 24.44 -3.01 20.48
C ILE A 444 24.82 -1.93 21.49
N ILE A 445 26.11 -1.68 21.63
CA ILE A 445 26.73 -0.75 22.55
C ILE A 445 27.58 0.22 21.74
N ILE A 446 27.42 1.52 22.01
CA ILE A 446 28.26 2.58 21.44
C ILE A 446 29.10 3.19 22.56
N GLU A 447 30.40 3.31 22.30
CA GLU A 447 31.39 3.87 23.19
C GLU A 447 32.13 5.04 22.51
N ILE A 448 32.40 6.09 23.29
CA ILE A 448 33.29 7.18 22.91
C ILE A 448 34.41 7.24 23.94
N ASP A 449 35.65 7.17 23.48
CA ASP A 449 36.85 7.20 24.35
C ASP A 449 36.81 6.17 25.49
N ASP A 450 36.39 4.94 25.15
CA ASP A 450 36.22 3.81 26.08
C ASP A 450 35.12 3.99 27.16
N GLU A 451 34.30 5.04 27.06
CA GLU A 451 33.10 5.22 27.87
C GLU A 451 31.85 4.83 27.08
N MET A 452 30.99 3.99 27.68
CA MET A 452 29.69 3.64 27.10
C MET A 452 28.75 4.85 27.13
N ILE A 453 28.32 5.31 25.95
CA ILE A 453 27.42 6.46 25.82
C ILE A 453 25.97 6.05 25.54
N TRP A 454 25.76 4.84 25.01
CA TRP A 454 24.44 4.34 24.64
C TRP A 454 24.43 2.83 24.44
N ASP A 455 23.27 2.21 24.68
CA ASP A 455 22.97 0.82 24.33
C ASP A 455 21.54 0.62 23.81
N SER A 456 21.32 -0.48 23.09
CA SER A 456 20.05 -0.77 22.44
C SER A 456 18.99 -1.44 23.33
N SER A 457 19.13 -1.50 24.66
CA SER A 457 18.22 -2.25 25.55
C SER A 457 16.75 -1.80 25.46
N GLN A 458 16.50 -0.54 25.09
CA GLN A 458 15.16 0.04 25.00
C GLN A 458 14.50 -0.08 23.61
N TYR A 459 15.16 -0.73 22.63
CA TYR A 459 14.71 -0.73 21.23
C TYR A 459 14.24 -2.13 20.78
N GLN A 460 12.97 -2.23 20.38
CA GLN A 460 12.33 -3.51 20.00
C GLN A 460 11.50 -3.43 18.70
N TYR A 461 11.83 -2.55 17.76
CA TYR A 461 11.08 -2.44 16.51
C TYR A 461 11.56 -3.50 15.51
N ASN A 462 10.65 -4.40 15.12
CA ASN A 462 10.87 -5.37 14.04
C ASN A 462 10.47 -4.72 12.72
N GLU A 463 11.30 -4.83 11.68
CA GLU A 463 11.01 -4.31 10.32
C GLU A 463 10.87 -5.43 9.27
N GLY A 464 10.60 -6.65 9.71
CA GLY A 464 10.57 -7.82 8.84
C GLY A 464 11.98 -8.38 8.59
N ASN A 465 12.11 -9.33 7.66
CA ASN A 465 13.39 -9.97 7.34
C ASN A 465 14.06 -9.25 6.16
N LEU A 466 15.15 -8.52 6.43
CA LEU A 466 15.86 -7.70 5.45
C LEU A 466 17.16 -8.37 4.97
N CYS A 467 17.81 -9.15 5.83
CA CYS A 467 19.09 -9.77 5.57
C CYS A 467 19.26 -11.07 6.37
N GLY A 468 20.16 -11.94 5.92
CA GLY A 468 20.47 -13.18 6.64
C GLY A 468 19.49 -14.30 6.33
N THR A 469 18.96 -14.93 7.37
CA THR A 469 18.11 -16.12 7.31
C THR A 469 16.64 -15.76 7.44
N ASP A 470 15.75 -16.69 7.79
CA ASP A 470 14.29 -16.46 7.80
C ASP A 470 13.78 -15.75 9.08
N TYR A 471 14.66 -15.15 9.89
CA TYR A 471 14.30 -14.45 11.12
C TYR A 471 14.06 -12.95 10.88
N PRO A 472 13.14 -12.29 11.60
CA PRO A 472 12.91 -10.85 11.45
C PRO A 472 14.07 -10.02 12.02
N ASP A 473 14.48 -9.02 11.25
CA ASP A 473 15.50 -8.05 11.62
C ASP A 473 14.90 -6.83 12.35
N LYS A 474 15.77 -6.09 13.04
CA LYS A 474 15.42 -4.86 13.75
C LYS A 474 16.32 -3.72 13.29
N LEU A 475 15.71 -2.60 12.92
CA LEU A 475 16.41 -1.36 12.60
C LEU A 475 16.28 -0.37 13.74
N ILE A 476 17.39 0.27 14.08
CA ILE A 476 17.46 1.28 15.12
C ILE A 476 18.05 2.54 14.52
N TYR A 477 17.22 3.58 14.45
CA TYR A 477 17.64 4.92 14.08
C TYR A 477 18.03 5.66 15.35
N LEU A 478 19.30 6.03 15.42
CA LEU A 478 19.88 6.67 16.59
C LEU A 478 20.32 8.09 16.25
N ASP A 479 19.94 9.05 17.10
CA ASP A 479 20.38 10.44 17.05
C ASP A 479 20.68 10.91 18.49
N LEU A 480 21.96 11.07 18.81
CA LEU A 480 22.43 11.38 20.15
C LEU A 480 23.26 12.65 20.17
N ILE A 481 23.08 13.46 21.21
CA ILE A 481 23.99 14.56 21.56
C ILE A 481 24.80 14.14 22.78
N ILE A 482 26.12 14.11 22.64
CA ILE A 482 27.08 13.68 23.66
C ILE A 482 27.96 14.88 24.03
N ARG A 483 28.19 15.11 25.32
CA ARG A 483 29.20 16.10 25.75
C ARG A 483 30.59 15.53 25.49
N HIS A 484 31.43 16.29 24.80
CA HIS A 484 32.78 15.88 24.47
C HIS A 484 33.61 17.11 24.06
N GLU A 485 34.85 17.19 24.54
CA GLU A 485 35.73 18.35 24.35
C GLU A 485 37.11 17.97 23.79
N LYS A 486 37.44 16.68 23.72
CA LYS A 486 38.78 16.24 23.28
C LYS A 486 38.92 16.42 21.76
N GLN A 487 40.10 16.83 21.32
CA GLN A 487 40.37 17.01 19.89
C GLN A 487 40.46 15.68 19.12
N ASN A 488 40.82 14.60 19.81
CA ASN A 488 40.87 13.25 19.25
C ASN A 488 39.86 12.38 19.98
N THR A 489 39.05 11.65 19.23
CA THR A 489 38.12 10.69 19.82
C THR A 489 38.14 9.35 19.10
N LEU A 490 37.94 8.27 19.86
CA LEU A 490 37.70 6.94 19.33
C LEU A 490 36.23 6.58 19.52
N LEU A 491 35.50 6.48 18.41
CA LEU A 491 34.16 5.92 18.41
C LEU A 491 34.25 4.41 18.19
N ARG A 492 33.62 3.64 19.08
CA ARG A 492 33.54 2.19 18.98
C ARG A 492 32.10 1.72 19.06
N ILE A 493 31.72 0.81 18.19
CA ILE A 493 30.44 0.10 18.20
C ILE A 493 30.75 -1.38 18.40
N ARG A 494 30.05 -2.03 19.32
CA ARG A 494 30.18 -3.46 19.60
C ARG A 494 28.84 -4.04 20.02
N SER A 495 28.77 -5.35 20.18
CA SER A 495 27.64 -6.03 20.80
C SER A 495 28.09 -6.91 21.96
N ASN A 496 27.12 -7.46 22.70
CA ASN A 496 27.35 -8.59 23.61
C ASN A 496 26.84 -9.91 23.03
N LEU A 497 26.75 -10.03 21.70
CA LEU A 497 26.42 -11.27 21.01
C LEU A 497 27.29 -12.41 21.52
N ASP A 498 26.68 -13.57 21.74
CA ASP A 498 27.37 -14.79 22.16
C ASP A 498 27.37 -15.88 21.08
N GLU A 499 26.69 -15.65 19.95
CA GLU A 499 26.70 -16.52 18.77
C GLU A 499 27.49 -15.96 17.57
N ASN A 500 27.73 -16.82 16.57
CA ASN A 500 28.45 -16.45 15.36
C ASN A 500 27.60 -15.58 14.42
N SER A 501 28.28 -14.88 13.51
CA SER A 501 27.71 -13.90 12.59
C SER A 501 26.77 -14.49 11.54
N ASP A 502 26.72 -15.81 11.38
CA ASP A 502 25.79 -16.53 10.51
C ASP A 502 24.46 -16.88 11.22
N ASN A 503 24.36 -16.64 12.53
CA ASN A 503 23.14 -16.79 13.32
C ASN A 503 22.68 -15.47 13.95
N GLU A 504 23.60 -14.72 14.57
CA GLU A 504 23.31 -13.41 15.14
C GLU A 504 24.36 -12.41 14.70
N SER A 505 23.90 -11.35 14.04
CA SER A 505 24.84 -10.36 13.51
C SER A 505 24.31 -8.95 13.54
N TRP A 506 25.23 -7.99 13.43
CA TRP A 506 24.89 -6.58 13.33
C TRP A 506 25.70 -5.86 12.27
N GLY A 507 25.21 -4.70 11.90
CA GLY A 507 25.96 -3.75 11.10
C GLY A 507 25.31 -2.37 11.16
N PHE A 508 25.81 -1.45 10.35
CA PHE A 508 25.25 -0.10 10.34
C PHE A 508 25.35 0.59 8.98
N ARG A 509 24.52 1.63 8.83
CA ARG A 509 24.43 2.52 7.68
C ARG A 509 24.14 3.96 8.14
N ASP A 510 24.10 4.88 7.17
CA ASP A 510 23.65 6.26 7.35
C ASP A 510 24.40 7.00 8.47
N PHE A 511 25.70 6.77 8.58
CA PHE A 511 26.53 7.36 9.63
C PHE A 511 26.77 8.84 9.36
N SER A 512 26.50 9.67 10.34
CA SER A 512 26.92 11.08 10.37
C SER A 512 27.42 11.45 11.77
N LEU A 513 28.60 12.07 11.83
CA LEU A 513 29.16 12.67 13.04
C LEU A 513 29.27 14.18 12.85
N MET A 514 28.78 14.93 13.81
CA MET A 514 28.81 16.39 13.82
C MET A 514 29.38 16.91 15.13
N TYR A 515 29.83 18.16 15.14
CA TYR A 515 30.31 18.86 16.32
C TYR A 515 29.67 20.24 16.42
N ASP A 516 29.46 20.73 17.64
CA ASP A 516 28.99 22.09 17.85
C ASP A 516 30.15 23.09 17.75
N VAL A 517 29.83 24.33 17.40
CA VAL A 517 30.78 25.44 17.58
C VAL A 517 30.36 26.15 18.84
N SER A 518 31.11 25.88 19.91
CA SER A 518 31.11 26.76 21.06
C SER A 518 31.57 28.13 20.59
N ASN A 519 30.68 29.13 20.55
CA ASN A 519 31.09 30.53 20.45
C ASN A 519 31.89 30.83 21.71
N ILE A 520 33.21 30.62 21.66
CA ILE A 520 34.11 31.26 22.59
C ILE A 520 34.08 32.73 22.17
N VAL A 521 33.21 33.52 22.78
CA VAL A 521 33.54 34.93 22.95
C VAL A 521 34.75 34.90 23.87
N GLU A 522 35.96 34.89 23.31
CA GLU A 522 37.17 35.07 24.10
C GLU A 522 37.04 36.45 24.74
N ILE A 523 36.72 36.48 26.03
CA ILE A 523 36.72 37.70 26.86
C ILE A 523 38.18 38.15 27.13
N GLU A 524 39.13 37.78 26.27
CA GLU A 524 40.48 38.36 26.30
C GLU A 524 40.51 39.68 25.52
N ASP A 525 39.74 39.81 24.42
CA ASP A 525 39.64 41.08 23.67
C ASP A 525 38.82 42.15 24.41
N ALA A 526 37.92 41.75 25.32
CA ALA A 526 37.18 42.71 26.15
C ALA A 526 38.02 43.31 27.28
N PHE A 527 39.04 42.58 27.78
CA PHE A 527 39.91 43.05 28.85
C PHE A 527 40.97 44.04 28.34
N GLU A 528 41.52 43.84 27.14
CA GLU A 528 42.38 44.86 26.50
C GLU A 528 41.60 46.15 26.14
N TYR A 529 40.32 46.02 25.74
CA TYR A 529 39.46 47.17 25.49
C TYR A 529 39.08 47.93 26.79
N LEU A 530 38.84 47.23 27.90
CA LEU A 530 38.59 47.83 29.22
C LEU A 530 39.86 48.44 29.84
N LEU A 531 41.04 47.85 29.64
CA LEU A 531 42.32 48.40 30.10
C LEU A 531 42.71 49.66 29.30
N SER A 532 42.44 49.70 27.99
CA SER A 532 42.70 50.90 27.17
C SER A 532 41.75 52.07 27.49
N LEU A 533 40.51 51.79 27.89
CA LEU A 533 39.55 52.80 28.38
C LEU A 533 39.84 53.24 29.84
N GLY A 534 40.37 52.35 30.69
CA GLY A 534 40.67 52.63 32.09
C GLY A 534 41.92 53.49 32.33
N ILE A 535 42.91 53.46 31.42
CA ILE A 535 44.14 54.27 31.54
C ILE A 535 43.91 55.73 31.08
N LEU A 536 42.90 55.98 30.24
CA LEU A 536 42.57 57.33 29.76
C LEU A 536 41.83 58.20 30.79
N ILE A 537 41.30 57.63 31.88
CA ILE A 537 40.47 58.37 32.85
C ILE A 537 41.28 58.94 34.02
N ILE A 538 42.53 58.50 34.26
CA ILE A 538 43.33 58.98 35.42
C ILE A 538 44.28 60.16 35.06
N ILE A 539 44.51 60.47 33.78
CA ILE A 539 45.41 61.59 33.39
C ILE A 539 44.66 62.92 33.15
N SER A 540 43.32 62.96 33.25
CA SER A 540 42.55 64.21 33.12
C SER A 540 42.12 64.87 34.44
N PHE A 541 42.66 64.44 35.59
CA PHE A 541 42.40 65.07 36.90
C PHE A 541 43.67 65.11 37.77
N ILE A 542 44.69 65.89 37.35
CA ILE A 542 45.66 66.56 38.24
C ILE A 542 45.94 67.95 37.68
#